data_AF-A0A931GPU5-F1
#
_entry.id   AF-A0A931GPU5-F1
#
_cell.length_a   1.000
_cell.length_b   1.000
_cell.length_c   1.000
_cell.angle_alpha   90.00
_cell.angle_beta   90.00
_cell.angle_gamma   90.00
#
_symmetry.space_group_name_H-M   'P 1'
#
loop_
_entity.id
_entity.type
_entity.pdbx_description
1 polymer ?
#
loop_
_entity_poly.entity_id
_entity_poly.type
_entity_poly.pdbx_seq_one_letter_code
_entity_poly.pdbx_strand_id
1 'polypeptide(L)'
;MDPQRLKANFALVGEKGEDLVAYFYADLFRRAPHLRGAFPPSTARLQRKLLEALAHIVSLVDDPPALVPYLRDLGRRHGDLGVANEHYPRFGASLLAALAHFTGPGWNDDLESDWATVYSFAVQIMAEAASERVAEREAERAATVPRQDGPPRAENGGLERVAAGRTAAERGPGGFP
;
A
#
# COMPACT_ATOMS: atom_id res chain seq x y z
N MET A 1 -1.05 -10.12 27.20
CA MET A 1 -0.04 -10.68 26.27
C MET A 1 1.21 -11.01 27.07
N ASP A 2 1.75 -12.21 26.89
CA ASP A 2 2.99 -12.68 27.55
C ASP A 2 4.17 -12.68 26.55
N PRO A 3 5.12 -11.73 26.67
CA PRO A 3 6.31 -11.67 25.83
C PRO A 3 7.18 -12.94 25.85
N GLN A 4 7.29 -13.59 27.01
CA GLN A 4 8.16 -14.76 27.16
C GLN A 4 7.56 -15.98 26.48
N ARG A 5 6.23 -16.15 26.58
CA ARG A 5 5.51 -17.20 25.86
C ARG A 5 5.67 -17.05 24.34
N LEU A 6 5.58 -15.81 23.82
CA LEU A 6 5.80 -15.53 22.40
C LEU A 6 7.24 -15.82 21.97
N LYS A 7 8.24 -15.36 22.73
CA LYS A 7 9.66 -15.62 22.47
C LYS A 7 9.96 -17.12 22.47
N ALA A 8 9.46 -17.86 23.46
CA ALA A 8 9.63 -19.31 23.56
C ALA A 8 8.95 -20.04 22.39
N ASN A 9 7.72 -19.66 22.04
CA ASN A 9 7.02 -20.25 20.91
C ASN A 9 7.73 -19.96 19.58
N PHE A 10 8.17 -18.72 19.37
CA PHE A 10 8.90 -18.36 18.15
C PHE A 10 10.24 -19.11 18.04
N ALA A 11 10.95 -19.32 19.15
CA ALA A 11 12.16 -20.13 19.17
C ALA A 11 11.88 -21.58 18.74
N LEU A 12 10.79 -22.18 19.25
CA LEU A 12 10.36 -23.53 18.89
C LEU A 12 10.06 -23.66 17.38
N VAL A 13 9.21 -22.77 16.84
CA VAL A 13 8.80 -22.85 15.43
C VAL A 13 9.87 -22.34 14.47
N GLY A 14 10.78 -21.48 14.93
CA GLY A 14 11.88 -20.90 14.18
C GLY A 14 12.93 -21.92 13.74
N GLU A 15 13.06 -23.06 14.43
CA GLU A 15 13.90 -24.19 13.99
C GLU A 15 13.47 -24.75 12.62
N LYS A 16 12.20 -24.54 12.25
CA LYS A 16 11.62 -24.94 10.96
C LYS A 16 11.42 -23.74 10.03
N GLY A 17 12.19 -22.66 10.22
CA GLY A 17 11.93 -21.35 9.63
C GLY A 17 11.59 -21.34 8.13
N GLU A 18 12.31 -22.09 7.28
CA GLU A 18 12.00 -22.15 5.85
C GLU A 18 10.65 -22.83 5.57
N ASP A 19 10.36 -23.95 6.24
CA ASP A 19 9.10 -24.67 6.12
C ASP A 19 7.91 -23.85 6.64
N LEU A 20 8.12 -23.13 7.75
CA LEU A 20 7.12 -22.22 8.32
C LEU A 20 6.70 -21.16 7.31
N VAL A 21 7.67 -20.50 6.68
CA VAL A 21 7.35 -19.42 5.75
C VAL A 21 6.88 -19.96 4.40
N ALA A 22 7.30 -21.17 3.99
CA ALA A 22 6.74 -21.86 2.84
C ALA A 22 5.25 -22.18 3.06
N TYR A 23 4.90 -22.75 4.21
CA TYR A 23 3.50 -23.01 4.61
C TYR A 23 2.69 -21.72 4.63
N PHE A 24 3.24 -20.65 5.23
CA PHE A 24 2.61 -19.34 5.25
C PHE A 24 2.23 -18.84 3.84
N TYR A 25 3.16 -18.87 2.87
CA TYR A 25 2.85 -18.41 1.51
C TYR A 25 1.86 -19.31 0.79
N ALA A 26 1.92 -20.63 1.02
CA ALA A 26 0.94 -21.56 0.48
C ALA A 26 -0.47 -21.26 1.02
N ASP A 27 -0.62 -21.05 2.32
CA ASP A 27 -1.91 -20.71 2.94
C ASP A 27 -2.41 -19.32 2.51
N LEU A 28 -1.50 -18.34 2.40
CA LEU A 28 -1.82 -16.99 1.93
C LEU A 28 -2.40 -17.00 0.52
N PHE A 29 -1.73 -17.69 -0.42
CA PHE A 29 -2.20 -17.76 -1.81
C PHE A 29 -3.47 -18.62 -1.95
N ARG A 30 -3.69 -19.58 -1.05
CA ARG A 30 -4.96 -20.31 -0.97
C ARG A 30 -6.11 -19.40 -0.52
N ARG A 31 -5.89 -18.51 0.44
CA ARG A 31 -6.89 -17.55 0.95
C ARG A 31 -7.11 -16.36 0.03
N ALA A 32 -6.07 -15.93 -0.68
CA ALA A 32 -6.09 -14.76 -1.55
C ALA A 32 -5.36 -15.05 -2.88
N PRO A 33 -5.97 -15.82 -3.80
CA PRO A 33 -5.31 -16.23 -5.04
C PRO A 33 -4.86 -15.06 -5.92
N HIS A 34 -5.60 -13.94 -5.89
CA HIS A 34 -5.29 -12.72 -6.63
C HIS A 34 -3.94 -12.10 -6.23
N LEU A 35 -3.44 -12.36 -5.01
CA LEU A 35 -2.14 -11.86 -4.58
C LEU A 35 -0.98 -12.52 -5.32
N ARG A 36 -1.14 -13.73 -5.87
CA ARG A 36 -0.02 -14.49 -6.45
C ARG A 36 0.73 -13.72 -7.54
N GLY A 37 0.00 -12.92 -8.34
CA GLY A 37 0.55 -12.10 -9.42
C GLY A 37 1.43 -10.95 -8.95
N ALA A 38 1.28 -10.51 -7.69
CA ALA A 38 2.12 -9.47 -7.09
C ALA A 38 3.46 -10.00 -6.55
N PHE A 39 3.63 -11.33 -6.49
CA PHE A 39 4.83 -11.96 -5.95
C PHE A 39 5.70 -12.56 -7.06
N PRO A 40 7.04 -12.52 -6.91
CA PRO A 40 7.95 -13.18 -7.85
C PRO A 40 7.67 -14.69 -7.94
N PRO A 41 8.12 -15.37 -9.02
CA PRO A 41 7.98 -16.82 -9.15
C PRO A 41 8.62 -17.58 -7.98
N SER A 42 9.79 -17.14 -7.52
CA SER A 42 10.45 -17.64 -6.31
C SER A 42 10.26 -16.68 -5.13
N THR A 43 9.72 -17.21 -4.03
CA THR A 43 9.52 -16.48 -2.78
C THR A 43 10.68 -16.62 -1.82
N ALA A 44 11.76 -17.36 -2.13
CA ALA A 44 12.85 -17.66 -1.19
C ALA A 44 13.48 -16.41 -0.54
N ARG A 45 13.69 -15.34 -1.32
CA ARG A 45 14.18 -14.06 -0.79
C ARG A 45 13.16 -13.38 0.13
N LEU A 46 11.88 -13.48 -0.18
CA LEU A 46 10.80 -12.93 0.63
C LEU A 46 10.58 -13.74 1.91
N GLN A 47 10.74 -15.06 1.83
CA GLN A 47 10.67 -15.97 2.97
C GLN A 47 11.71 -15.59 4.04
N ARG A 48 12.98 -15.42 3.64
CA ARG A 48 14.04 -14.97 4.55
C ARG A 48 13.74 -13.61 5.18
N LYS A 49 13.34 -12.64 4.36
CA LYS A 49 12.98 -11.29 4.85
C LYS A 49 11.82 -11.31 5.85
N LEU A 50 10.81 -12.15 5.61
CA LEU A 50 9.69 -12.30 6.53
C LEU A 50 10.15 -12.93 7.85
N LEU A 51 10.98 -13.98 7.79
CA LEU A 51 11.51 -14.61 9.00
C LEU A 51 12.39 -13.64 9.81
N GLU A 52 13.26 -12.88 9.15
CA GLU A 52 14.08 -11.83 9.76
C GLU A 52 13.21 -10.76 10.44
N ALA A 53 12.14 -10.32 9.78
CA ALA A 53 11.23 -9.32 10.33
C ALA A 53 10.46 -9.85 11.55
N LEU A 54 9.94 -11.08 11.48
CA LEU A 54 9.25 -11.73 12.60
C LEU A 54 10.21 -11.91 13.78
N ALA A 55 11.43 -12.39 13.53
CA ALA A 55 12.44 -12.55 14.58
C ALA A 55 12.76 -11.21 15.26
N HIS A 56 12.88 -10.13 14.49
CA HIS A 56 13.13 -8.81 15.04
C HIS A 56 11.95 -8.29 15.87
N ILE A 57 10.71 -8.42 15.37
CA ILE A 57 9.50 -8.02 16.10
C ILE A 57 9.39 -8.79 17.42
N VAL A 58 9.57 -10.12 17.40
CA VAL A 58 9.51 -10.96 18.60
C VAL A 58 10.62 -10.60 19.58
N SER A 59 11.82 -10.26 19.09
CA SER A 59 12.93 -9.84 19.96
C SER A 59 12.64 -8.54 20.73
N LEU A 60 11.82 -7.66 20.15
CA LEU A 60 11.47 -6.34 20.70
C LEU A 60 10.04 -6.27 21.27
N VAL A 61 9.34 -7.39 21.39
CA VAL A 61 7.90 -7.40 21.77
C VAL A 61 7.64 -6.85 23.18
N ASP A 62 8.66 -6.83 24.03
CA ASP A 62 8.69 -6.24 25.37
C ASP A 62 9.38 -4.86 25.43
N ASP A 63 9.80 -4.30 24.30
CA ASP A 63 10.40 -2.95 24.17
C ASP A 63 9.66 -2.11 23.11
N PRO A 64 8.45 -1.59 23.43
CA PRO A 64 7.69 -0.74 22.51
C PRO A 64 8.46 0.50 21.99
N PRO A 65 9.26 1.22 22.83
CA PRO A 65 10.08 2.33 22.35
C PRO A 65 11.05 1.97 21.21
N ALA A 66 11.60 0.76 21.20
CA ALA A 66 12.44 0.26 20.10
C ALA A 66 11.62 -0.34 18.94
N LEU A 67 10.51 -1.02 19.24
CA LEU A 67 9.67 -1.70 18.26
C LEU A 67 8.91 -0.73 17.34
N VAL A 68 8.36 0.36 17.89
CA VAL A 68 7.53 1.30 17.12
C VAL A 68 8.30 1.94 15.94
N PRO A 69 9.51 2.49 16.12
CA PRO A 69 10.30 3.04 15.01
C PRO A 69 10.58 2.01 13.90
N TYR A 70 10.90 0.77 14.29
CA TYR A 70 11.10 -0.33 13.33
C TYR A 70 9.83 -0.61 12.51
N LEU A 71 8.67 -0.71 13.17
CA LEU A 71 7.40 -0.95 12.52
C LEU A 71 6.98 0.21 11.61
N ARG A 72 7.25 1.46 11.99
CA ARG A 72 7.00 2.61 11.11
C ARG A 72 7.82 2.55 9.84
N ASP A 73 9.12 2.26 9.95
CA ASP A 73 9.98 2.13 8.77
C ASP A 73 9.52 0.96 7.87
N LEU A 74 9.19 -0.19 8.47
CA LEU A 74 8.62 -1.32 7.73
C LEU A 74 7.30 -0.95 7.03
N GLY A 75 6.43 -0.19 7.69
CA GLY A 75 5.19 0.34 7.14
C GLY A 75 5.42 1.28 5.95
N ARG A 76 6.37 2.21 6.04
CA ARG A 76 6.73 3.09 4.91
C ARG A 76 7.18 2.28 3.69
N ARG A 77 8.01 1.24 3.89
CA ARG A 77 8.40 0.32 2.81
C ARG A 77 7.20 -0.41 2.21
N HIS A 78 6.19 -0.78 3.01
CA HIS A 78 4.94 -1.38 2.52
C HIS A 78 4.11 -0.39 1.69
N GLY A 79 4.04 0.88 2.12
CA GLY A 79 3.44 1.96 1.34
C GLY A 79 4.19 2.19 0.02
N ASP A 80 5.53 2.08 0.03
CA ASP A 80 6.32 2.21 -1.18
C ASP A 80 6.03 1.10 -2.20
N LEU A 81 5.79 -0.13 -1.72
CA LEU A 81 5.43 -1.31 -2.50
C LEU A 81 3.94 -1.34 -2.92
N GLY A 82 3.11 -0.44 -2.40
CA GLY A 82 1.68 -0.40 -2.69
C GLY A 82 0.88 -1.52 -2.02
N VAL A 83 1.32 -2.01 -0.86
CA VAL A 83 0.56 -3.00 -0.10
C VAL A 83 -0.69 -2.34 0.48
N ALA A 84 -1.87 -2.80 0.06
CA ALA A 84 -3.14 -2.30 0.55
C ALA A 84 -3.48 -2.83 1.96
N ASN A 85 -4.13 -2.01 2.77
CA ASN A 85 -4.57 -2.37 4.13
C ASN A 85 -5.48 -3.61 4.15
N GLU A 86 -6.23 -3.84 3.07
CA GLU A 86 -7.09 -5.01 2.91
C GLU A 86 -6.32 -6.33 2.93
N HIS A 87 -5.01 -6.33 2.69
CA HIS A 87 -4.22 -7.56 2.67
C HIS A 87 -3.81 -8.02 4.07
N TYR A 88 -3.74 -7.13 5.06
CA TYR A 88 -3.31 -7.47 6.42
C TYR A 88 -4.19 -8.56 7.08
N PRO A 89 -5.53 -8.50 7.06
CA PRO A 89 -6.32 -9.57 7.67
C PRO A 89 -6.02 -10.98 7.13
N ARG A 90 -5.79 -11.11 5.82
CA ARG A 90 -5.44 -12.41 5.20
C ARG A 90 -4.02 -12.84 5.55
N PHE A 91 -3.11 -11.88 5.64
CA PHE A 91 -1.74 -12.12 6.09
C PHE A 91 -1.71 -12.63 7.53
N GLY A 92 -2.40 -11.94 8.45
CA GLY A 92 -2.51 -12.36 9.85
C GLY A 92 -3.09 -13.76 10.01
N ALA A 93 -4.21 -14.04 9.34
CA ALA A 93 -4.80 -15.38 9.38
C ALA A 93 -3.86 -16.49 8.89
N SER A 94 -3.04 -16.20 7.88
CA SER A 94 -2.06 -17.17 7.35
C SER A 94 -0.85 -17.33 8.28
N LEU A 95 -0.43 -16.26 8.94
CA LEU A 95 0.64 -16.29 9.94
C LEU A 95 0.23 -17.12 11.15
N LEU A 96 -0.95 -16.86 11.70
CA LEU A 96 -1.50 -17.63 12.84
C LEU A 96 -1.67 -19.11 12.46
N ALA A 97 -2.17 -19.40 11.26
CA ALA A 97 -2.29 -20.78 10.79
C ALA A 97 -0.92 -21.50 10.68
N ALA A 98 0.12 -20.80 10.22
CA ALA A 98 1.47 -21.34 10.17
C ALA A 98 2.01 -21.61 11.60
N LEU A 99 1.89 -20.63 12.49
CA LEU A 99 2.33 -20.77 13.88
C LEU A 99 1.62 -21.94 14.58
N ALA A 100 0.31 -22.07 14.42
CA ALA A 100 -0.46 -23.18 14.96
C ALA A 100 0.01 -24.53 14.42
N HIS A 101 0.21 -24.63 13.10
CA HIS A 101 0.68 -25.86 12.46
C HIS A 101 2.03 -26.33 13.00
N PHE A 102 3.01 -25.42 13.10
CA PHE A 102 4.37 -25.75 13.55
C PHE A 102 4.50 -25.84 15.07
N THR A 103 3.59 -25.24 15.84
CA THR A 103 3.51 -25.44 17.30
C THR A 103 2.90 -26.81 17.64
N GLY A 104 1.97 -27.29 16.82
CA GLY A 104 1.33 -28.60 17.00
C GLY A 104 0.48 -28.65 18.29
N PRO A 105 0.55 -29.73 19.08
CA PRO A 105 -0.29 -29.92 20.28
C PRO A 105 -0.13 -28.85 21.37
N GLY A 106 0.95 -28.05 21.32
CA GLY A 106 1.17 -26.94 22.24
C GLY A 106 0.38 -25.67 21.91
N TRP A 107 -0.29 -25.60 20.75
CA TRP A 107 -1.10 -24.45 20.37
C TRP A 107 -2.36 -24.38 21.23
N ASN A 108 -2.65 -23.20 21.77
CA ASN A 108 -3.81 -22.95 22.63
C ASN A 108 -4.32 -21.52 22.47
N ASP A 109 -5.53 -21.26 23.00
CA ASP A 109 -6.23 -19.98 22.86
C ASP A 109 -5.41 -18.79 23.39
N ASP A 110 -4.64 -19.00 24.46
CA ASP A 110 -3.83 -17.93 25.03
C ASP A 110 -2.66 -17.54 24.10
N LEU A 111 -1.99 -18.53 23.51
CA LEU A 111 -0.90 -18.33 22.57
C LEU A 111 -1.41 -17.69 21.27
N GLU A 112 -2.57 -18.13 20.79
CA GLU A 112 -3.24 -17.52 19.65
C GLU A 112 -3.58 -16.05 19.91
N SER A 113 -4.15 -15.75 21.09
CA SER A 113 -4.49 -14.41 21.53
C SER A 113 -3.27 -13.49 21.63
N ASP A 114 -2.15 -14.00 22.16
CA ASP A 114 -0.89 -13.25 22.23
C ASP A 114 -0.37 -12.88 20.83
N TRP A 115 -0.33 -13.86 19.92
CA TRP A 115 0.11 -13.63 18.54
C TRP A 115 -0.83 -12.67 17.80
N ALA A 116 -2.14 -12.81 17.97
CA ALA A 116 -3.13 -11.90 17.39
C ALA A 116 -2.95 -10.47 17.91
N THR A 117 -2.63 -10.31 19.19
CA THR A 117 -2.37 -9.00 19.81
C THR A 117 -1.13 -8.34 19.21
N VAL A 118 -0.01 -9.05 19.13
CA VAL A 118 1.23 -8.52 18.53
C VAL A 118 1.04 -8.19 17.05
N TYR A 119 0.36 -9.08 16.33
CA TYR A 119 0.07 -8.88 14.92
C TYR A 119 -0.77 -7.62 14.69
N SER A 120 -1.84 -7.44 15.47
CA SER A 120 -2.73 -6.29 15.36
C SER A 120 -2.01 -4.98 15.69
N PHE A 121 -1.18 -4.99 16.74
CA PHE A 121 -0.35 -3.84 17.10
C PHE A 121 0.62 -3.47 15.97
N ALA A 122 1.30 -4.46 15.39
CA ALA A 122 2.22 -4.25 14.26
C ALA A 122 1.51 -3.68 13.04
N VAL A 123 0.37 -4.27 12.66
CA VAL A 123 -0.43 -3.82 11.50
C VAL A 123 -0.94 -2.40 11.68
N GLN A 124 -1.40 -2.02 12.87
CA GLN A 124 -1.89 -0.66 13.11
C GLN A 124 -0.81 0.38 12.80
N ILE A 125 0.40 0.20 13.33
CA ILE A 125 1.53 1.12 13.13
C ILE A 125 1.99 1.10 11.67
N MET A 126 2.08 -0.09 11.07
CA MET A 126 2.51 -0.23 9.68
C MET A 126 1.52 0.40 8.69
N ALA A 127 0.21 0.22 8.91
CA ALA A 127 -0.84 0.77 8.05
C ALA A 127 -0.85 2.31 8.11
N GLU A 128 -0.68 2.89 9.29
CA GLU A 128 -0.56 4.34 9.47
C GLU A 128 0.65 4.88 8.69
N ALA A 129 1.84 4.32 8.92
CA ALA A 129 3.07 4.74 8.27
C ALA A 129 3.06 4.50 6.74
N ALA A 130 2.39 3.44 6.28
CA ALA A 130 2.20 3.19 4.85
C ALA A 130 1.31 4.26 4.20
N SER A 131 0.20 4.62 4.85
CA SER A 131 -0.72 5.65 4.37
C SER A 131 -0.06 7.02 4.28
N GLU A 132 0.71 7.40 5.30
CA GLU A 132 1.51 8.64 5.28
C GLU A 132 2.50 8.64 4.11
N ARG A 133 3.22 7.53 3.90
CA ARG A 133 4.19 7.43 2.81
C ARG A 133 3.52 7.56 1.44
N VAL A 134 2.34 6.99 1.26
CA VAL A 134 1.58 7.13 0.01
C VAL A 134 1.19 8.60 -0.21
N ALA A 135 0.66 9.27 0.82
CA ALA A 135 0.30 10.68 0.74
C ALA A 135 1.52 11.59 0.46
N GLU A 136 2.68 11.32 1.07
CA GLU A 136 3.95 12.01 0.78
C GLU A 136 4.29 11.91 -0.71
N ARG A 137 4.20 10.70 -1.30
CA ARG A 137 4.51 10.51 -2.73
C ARG A 137 3.53 11.20 -3.66
N GLU A 138 2.25 11.25 -3.29
CA GLU A 138 1.24 11.96 -4.06
C GLU A 138 1.51 13.47 -4.05
N ALA A 139 1.88 14.03 -2.89
CA ALA A 139 2.28 15.42 -2.76
C ALA A 139 3.57 15.74 -3.55
N GLU A 140 4.61 14.89 -3.45
CA GLU A 140 5.85 15.00 -4.21
C GLU A 140 5.60 15.00 -5.73
N ARG A 141 4.72 14.11 -6.21
CA ARG A 141 4.32 14.03 -7.61
C ARG A 141 3.58 15.30 -8.05
N ALA A 142 2.61 15.76 -7.26
CA ALA A 142 1.85 16.97 -7.56
C ALA A 142 2.74 18.21 -7.63
N ALA A 143 3.78 18.30 -6.79
CA ALA A 143 4.74 19.39 -6.80
C ALA A 143 5.70 19.36 -8.01
N THR A 144 5.91 18.17 -8.61
CA THR A 144 6.86 17.98 -9.73
C THR A 144 6.19 18.14 -11.11
N VAL A 145 4.86 18.14 -11.20
CA VAL A 145 4.14 18.42 -12.46
C VAL A 145 4.31 19.91 -12.80
N PRO A 146 4.94 20.26 -13.95
CA PRO A 146 5.04 21.66 -14.36
C PRO A 146 3.63 22.23 -14.53
N ARG A 147 3.34 23.35 -13.86
CA ARG A 147 2.11 24.12 -14.09
C ARG A 147 2.09 24.50 -15.57
N GLN A 148 1.24 23.85 -16.36
CA GLN A 148 1.00 24.27 -17.73
C GLN A 148 0.13 25.53 -17.68
N ASP A 149 0.76 26.67 -17.41
CA ASP A 149 0.19 27.99 -17.69
C ASP A 149 0.24 28.17 -19.22
N GLY A 150 -0.73 27.58 -19.92
CA GLY A 150 -1.01 27.95 -21.30
C GLY A 150 -1.39 29.44 -21.33
N PRO A 151 -0.87 30.24 -22.27
CA PRO A 151 -1.22 31.67 -22.32
C PRO A 151 -2.74 31.82 -22.47
N PRO A 152 -3.36 32.86 -21.85
CA PRO A 152 -4.79 33.06 -21.97
C PRO A 152 -5.14 33.21 -23.44
N ARG A 153 -5.94 32.28 -23.96
CA ARG A 153 -6.56 32.38 -25.27
C ARG A 153 -7.42 33.64 -25.24
N ALA A 154 -6.98 34.69 -25.92
CA ALA A 154 -7.77 35.88 -26.13
C ALA A 154 -9.01 35.51 -26.95
N GLU A 155 -10.15 35.35 -26.28
CA GLU A 155 -11.45 35.28 -26.93
C GLU A 155 -12.17 36.63 -26.84
N ASN A 156 -12.27 37.25 -28.02
CA ASN A 156 -13.34 38.11 -28.55
C ASN A 156 -13.60 39.52 -28.00
N GLY A 157 -13.60 40.47 -28.94
CA GLY A 157 -14.26 41.78 -28.84
C GLY A 157 -14.61 42.28 -30.25
N GLY A 158 -15.89 42.20 -30.60
CA GLY A 158 -16.41 42.36 -31.96
C GLY A 158 -16.25 43.76 -32.57
N LEU A 159 -16.08 43.75 -33.89
CA LEU A 159 -16.15 44.93 -34.75
C LEU A 159 -17.62 45.25 -35.05
N GLU A 160 -18.24 46.17 -34.30
CA GLU A 160 -19.42 46.93 -34.75
C GLU A 160 -19.48 48.33 -34.14
N ARG A 161 -19.40 49.37 -35.00
CA ARG A 161 -20.24 50.60 -35.00
C ARG A 161 -19.84 51.52 -36.18
N VAL A 162 -20.54 51.49 -37.31
CA VAL A 162 -21.64 52.38 -37.79
C VAL A 162 -21.33 53.88 -37.86
N ALA A 163 -21.27 54.44 -39.09
CA ALA A 163 -21.98 55.65 -39.59
C ALA A 163 -21.43 56.03 -40.99
N ALA A 164 -22.16 55.78 -42.09
CA ALA A 164 -23.19 56.63 -42.68
C ALA A 164 -22.64 57.87 -43.45
N GLY A 165 -22.60 57.75 -44.78
CA GLY A 165 -22.39 58.86 -45.73
C GLY A 165 -23.06 58.53 -47.07
N ARG A 166 -24.29 59.01 -47.26
CA ARG A 166 -25.11 58.94 -48.49
C ARG A 166 -24.41 59.57 -49.70
N THR A 167 -24.60 58.99 -50.89
CA THR A 167 -25.30 59.56 -52.08
C THR A 167 -25.07 58.64 -53.29
N ALA A 168 -26.13 58.06 -53.88
CA ALA A 168 -26.80 58.50 -55.11
C ALA A 168 -25.89 58.38 -56.36
N ALA A 169 -26.26 57.83 -57.51
CA ALA A 169 -27.49 57.32 -58.09
C ALA A 169 -27.11 56.58 -59.41
N GLU A 170 -28.09 55.92 -60.03
CA GLU A 170 -28.17 55.64 -61.49
C GLU A 170 -27.20 54.58 -62.06
N ARG A 171 -27.56 53.62 -62.93
CA ARG A 171 -28.69 53.27 -63.81
C ARG A 171 -28.52 51.75 -64.07
N GLY A 172 -29.54 50.91 -64.03
CA GLY A 172 -30.44 50.69 -65.17
C GLY A 172 -30.13 49.32 -65.84
N PRO A 173 -31.12 48.65 -66.46
CA PRO A 173 -31.33 47.21 -66.27
C PRO A 173 -31.27 46.36 -67.56
N GLY A 174 -31.34 45.03 -67.40
CA GLY A 174 -31.66 44.05 -68.45
C GLY A 174 -30.49 43.10 -68.71
N GLY A 175 -30.63 41.78 -68.84
CA GLY A 175 -31.75 40.84 -68.98
C GLY A 175 -31.09 39.51 -69.44
N PHE A 176 -31.34 38.38 -68.77
CA PHE A 176 -31.96 37.13 -69.27
C PHE A 176 -31.35 36.48 -70.54
N PRO A 177 -31.44 35.14 -70.76
CA PRO A 177 -31.70 33.99 -69.87
C PRO A 177 -30.42 33.21 -69.48
#